data_AF-A0A3C0TF39-F1
#
_entry.id   AF-A0A3C0TF39-F1
#
_cell.length_a   1.000
_cell.length_b   1.000
_cell.length_c   1.000
_cell.angle_alpha   90.00
_cell.angle_beta   90.00
_cell.angle_gamma   90.00
#
_symmetry.space_group_name_H-M   'P 1'
#
loop_
_entity.id
_entity.type
_entity.pdbx_description
1 polymer ?
#
loop_
_entity_poly.entity_id
_entity_poly.type
_entity_poly.pdbx_seq_one_letter_code
_entity_poly.pdbx_strand_id
1 'polypeptide(L)'
;AAIEKAIVTMPNYFSDYDTTVHFISEEELKRDHAGLPHGGSVIYTGATGAADENKHVIEYHLDLDSNPEFTGSVLVAYARAAYRLNSKGESGARTVFDIAPALLSPKTGEELRAHCL
;
A
#
# COMPACT_ATOMS: atom_id res chain seq x y z
N ALA A 1 13.30 -0.66 -32.25
CA ALA A 1 13.24 -2.04 -32.77
C ALA A 1 13.92 -3.07 -31.85
N ALA A 2 15.25 -3.21 -31.81
CA ALA A 2 15.87 -4.30 -31.01
C ALA A 2 15.69 -4.13 -29.49
N ILE A 3 15.93 -2.92 -28.96
CA ILE A 3 15.76 -2.60 -27.53
C ILE A 3 14.29 -2.77 -27.11
N GLU A 4 13.38 -2.15 -27.86
CA GLU A 4 11.94 -2.25 -27.66
C GLU A 4 11.47 -3.72 -27.67
N LYS A 5 11.88 -4.52 -28.66
CA LYS A 5 11.56 -5.95 -28.72
C LYS A 5 12.04 -6.68 -27.46
N ALA A 6 13.28 -6.43 -27.04
CA ALA A 6 13.84 -7.05 -25.84
C ALA A 6 13.03 -6.69 -24.58
N ILE A 7 12.56 -5.44 -24.47
CA ILE A 7 11.69 -4.99 -23.37
C ILE A 7 10.35 -5.73 -23.44
N VAL A 8 9.58 -5.58 -24.53
CA VAL A 8 8.21 -6.09 -24.59
C VAL A 8 8.12 -7.62 -24.56
N THR A 9 9.18 -8.35 -24.91
CA THR A 9 9.22 -9.82 -24.82
C THR A 9 9.87 -10.34 -23.53
N MET A 10 10.17 -9.48 -22.55
CA MET A 10 10.87 -9.90 -21.32
C MET A 10 9.92 -10.68 -20.39
N PRO A 11 10.21 -11.98 -20.12
CA PRO A 11 9.33 -12.82 -19.30
C PRO A 11 9.28 -12.34 -17.86
N ASN A 12 8.13 -12.52 -17.20
CA ASN A 12 7.83 -12.10 -15.82
C ASN A 12 7.77 -10.58 -15.57
N TYR A 13 8.14 -9.74 -16.54
CA TYR A 13 8.13 -8.29 -16.40
C TYR A 13 7.14 -7.64 -17.35
N PHE A 14 7.29 -7.86 -18.67
CA PHE A 14 6.54 -7.12 -19.69
C PHE A 14 5.81 -8.01 -20.70
N SER A 15 6.23 -9.28 -20.89
CA SER A 15 5.65 -10.17 -21.91
C SER A 15 4.14 -10.40 -21.79
N ASP A 16 3.61 -10.24 -20.58
CA ASP A 16 2.23 -10.55 -20.25
C ASP A 16 1.34 -9.29 -20.22
N TYR A 17 1.91 -8.12 -20.55
CA TYR A 17 1.25 -6.82 -20.49
C TYR A 17 1.33 -6.09 -21.83
N ASP A 18 0.28 -5.31 -22.15
CA ASP A 18 0.35 -4.34 -23.25
C ASP A 18 1.32 -3.21 -22.87
N THR A 19 2.54 -3.30 -23.40
CA THR A 19 3.68 -2.48 -22.96
C THR A 19 4.04 -1.46 -24.04
N THR A 20 3.97 -0.17 -23.69
CA THR A 20 4.42 0.93 -24.56
C THR A 20 5.84 1.37 -24.20
N VAL A 21 6.69 1.61 -25.21
CA VAL A 21 8.06 2.08 -25.03
C VAL A 21 8.22 3.48 -25.64
N HIS A 22 8.61 4.46 -24.82
CA HIS A 22 8.92 5.82 -25.26
C HIS A 22 10.42 6.07 -25.16
N PHE A 23 11.04 6.51 -26.25
CA PHE A 23 12.44 6.94 -26.25
C PHE A 23 12.50 8.44 -25.99
N ILE A 24 13.04 8.83 -24.85
CA ILE A 24 13.11 10.22 -24.37
C ILE A 24 14.55 10.62 -24.03
N SER A 25 14.78 11.91 -23.86
CA SER A 25 16.09 12.43 -23.42
C SER A 25 16.30 12.29 -21.91
N GLU A 26 17.54 12.34 -21.45
CA GLU A 26 17.86 12.37 -20.02
C GLU A 26 17.29 13.63 -19.32
N GLU A 27 17.31 14.78 -20.00
CA GLU A 27 16.73 16.04 -19.52
C GLU A 27 15.23 15.88 -19.22
N GLU A 28 14.50 15.28 -20.16
CA GLU A 28 13.07 14.99 -20.03
C GLU A 28 12.78 14.00 -18.90
N LEU A 29 13.57 12.92 -18.81
CA LEU A 29 13.46 11.94 -17.72
C LEU A 29 13.62 12.61 -16.34
N LYS A 30 14.61 13.50 -16.18
CA LYS A 30 14.85 14.21 -14.91
C LYS A 30 13.77 15.23 -14.59
N ARG A 31 13.24 15.93 -15.59
CA ARG A 31 12.22 16.97 -15.38
C ARG A 31 10.86 16.36 -15.06
N ASP A 32 10.44 15.35 -15.81
CA ASP A 32 9.05 14.89 -15.84
C ASP A 32 8.83 13.55 -15.11
N HIS A 33 9.89 12.76 -14.88
CA HIS A 33 9.80 11.40 -14.33
C HIS A 33 10.69 11.16 -13.09
N ALA A 34 11.10 12.23 -12.39
CA ALA A 34 11.91 12.11 -11.17
C ALA A 34 11.11 11.77 -9.91
N GLY A 35 9.78 11.90 -9.95
CA GLY A 35 8.91 11.54 -8.84
C GLY A 35 8.87 10.03 -8.59
N LEU A 36 8.45 9.64 -7.39
CA LEU A 36 8.16 8.25 -7.03
C LEU A 36 6.68 8.07 -6.65
N PRO A 37 5.74 8.51 -7.51
CA PRO A 37 4.33 8.33 -7.24
C PRO A 37 3.96 6.85 -7.31
N HIS A 38 2.98 6.46 -6.50
CA HIS A 38 2.40 5.13 -6.58
C HIS A 38 0.98 5.17 -6.03
N GLY A 39 0.20 4.15 -6.33
CA GLY A 39 -1.10 3.99 -5.73
C GLY A 39 -1.63 2.58 -5.94
N GLY A 40 -2.93 2.45 -5.80
CA GLY A 40 -3.64 1.22 -6.10
C GLY A 40 -4.96 1.15 -5.35
N SER A 41 -5.79 0.21 -5.76
CA SER A 41 -7.03 -0.11 -5.07
C SER A 41 -7.07 -1.59 -4.69
N VAL A 42 -7.60 -1.87 -3.50
CA VAL A 42 -8.01 -3.21 -3.09
C VAL A 42 -9.53 -3.20 -3.04
N ILE A 43 -10.16 -3.97 -3.92
CA ILE A 43 -11.61 -4.02 -4.06
C ILE A 43 -12.07 -5.43 -3.70
N TYR A 44 -13.00 -5.51 -2.76
CA TYR A 44 -13.73 -6.74 -2.43
C TYR A 44 -15.20 -6.55 -2.78
N THR A 45 -15.72 -7.44 -3.62
CA THR A 45 -17.15 -7.51 -3.94
C THR A 45 -17.70 -8.83 -3.41
N GLY A 46 -18.71 -8.75 -2.57
CA GLY A 46 -19.36 -9.90 -1.94
C GLY A 46 -20.87 -9.84 -2.04
N ALA A 47 -21.52 -10.90 -1.59
CA ALA A 47 -22.98 -10.97 -1.49
C ALA A 47 -23.40 -11.60 -0.16
N THR A 48 -24.58 -11.21 0.33
CA THR A 48 -25.24 -11.84 1.48
C THR A 48 -26.72 -12.06 1.18
N GLY A 49 -27.40 -12.83 2.02
CA GLY A 49 -28.79 -13.26 1.82
C GLY A 49 -28.87 -14.72 1.38
N ALA A 50 -30.03 -15.35 1.53
CA ALA A 50 -30.19 -16.78 1.24
C ALA A 50 -30.06 -17.11 -0.26
N ALA A 51 -30.23 -16.11 -1.13
CA ALA A 51 -30.10 -16.19 -2.57
C ALA A 51 -29.01 -15.25 -3.11
N ASP A 52 -28.04 -14.85 -2.27
CA ASP A 52 -26.98 -13.89 -2.61
C ASP A 52 -27.50 -12.56 -3.18
N GLU A 53 -28.70 -12.15 -2.76
CA GLU A 53 -29.43 -11.02 -3.34
C GLU A 53 -28.87 -9.65 -2.93
N ASN A 54 -28.17 -9.57 -1.78
CA ASN A 54 -27.63 -8.32 -1.27
C ASN A 54 -26.16 -8.20 -1.64
N LYS A 55 -25.83 -7.41 -2.67
CA LYS A 55 -24.45 -7.18 -3.10
C LYS A 55 -23.78 -6.08 -2.27
N HIS A 56 -22.51 -6.29 -1.93
CA HIS A 56 -21.69 -5.36 -1.13
C HIS A 56 -20.35 -5.15 -1.82
N VAL A 57 -19.82 -3.93 -1.70
CA VAL A 57 -18.48 -3.58 -2.18
C VAL A 57 -17.73 -2.90 -1.05
N ILE A 58 -16.47 -3.30 -0.86
CA ILE A 58 -15.51 -2.66 0.04
C ILE A 58 -14.32 -2.25 -0.82
N GLU A 59 -13.95 -0.98 -0.78
CA GLU A 59 -12.82 -0.45 -1.52
C GLU A 59 -11.86 0.27 -0.58
N TYR A 60 -10.56 -0.01 -0.75
CA TYR A 60 -9.46 0.75 -0.17
C TYR A 60 -8.64 1.32 -1.31
N HIS A 61 -8.31 2.61 -1.23
CA HIS A 61 -7.60 3.33 -2.29
C HIS A 61 -6.43 4.12 -1.70
N LEU A 62 -5.29 4.09 -2.41
CA LEU A 62 -4.13 4.95 -2.14
C LEU A 62 -3.78 5.71 -3.41
N ASP A 63 -3.58 7.02 -3.25
CA ASP A 63 -3.05 7.94 -4.24
C ASP A 63 -1.89 8.70 -3.59
N LEU A 64 -0.65 8.38 -3.97
CA LEU A 64 0.56 8.80 -3.27
C LEU A 64 1.49 9.56 -4.20
N ASP A 65 1.83 10.78 -3.83
CA ASP A 65 2.88 11.56 -4.49
C ASP A 65 4.28 10.96 -4.26
N SER A 66 4.50 10.36 -3.08
CA SER A 66 5.77 9.74 -2.68
C SER A 66 5.53 8.42 -1.94
N ASN A 67 5.66 7.31 -2.67
CA ASN A 67 5.60 5.96 -2.11
C ASN A 67 6.59 5.70 -0.95
N PRO A 68 7.89 6.09 -1.04
CA PRO A 68 8.82 5.84 0.06
C PRO A 68 8.49 6.62 1.33
N GLU A 69 7.97 7.86 1.23
CA GLU A 69 7.58 8.65 2.39
C GLU A 69 6.34 8.08 3.08
N PHE A 70 5.34 7.65 2.31
CA PHE A 70 4.17 6.98 2.85
C PHE A 70 4.55 5.67 3.55
N THR A 71 5.40 4.85 2.91
CA THR A 71 5.91 3.61 3.51
C THR A 71 6.68 3.91 4.81
N GLY A 72 7.54 4.92 4.82
CA GLY A 72 8.25 5.37 6.03
C GLY A 72 7.29 5.77 7.17
N SER A 73 6.21 6.48 6.83
CA SER A 73 5.17 6.88 7.79
C SER A 73 4.46 5.68 8.41
N VAL A 74 4.15 4.67 7.61
CA VAL A 74 3.59 3.39 8.08
C VAL A 74 4.59 2.71 9.03
N LEU A 75 5.86 2.59 8.64
CA LEU A 75 6.89 1.96 9.48
C LEU A 75 7.02 2.64 10.84
N VAL A 76 7.00 3.98 10.90
CA VAL A 76 7.07 4.74 12.17
C VAL A 76 5.84 4.47 13.05
N ALA A 77 4.64 4.36 12.46
CA ALA A 77 3.44 4.00 13.20
C ALA A 77 3.53 2.58 13.80
N TYR A 78 4.05 1.61 13.04
CA TYR A 78 4.25 0.23 13.50
C TYR A 78 5.39 0.09 14.52
N ALA A 79 6.44 0.92 14.43
CA ALA A 79 7.49 0.97 15.45
C ALA A 79 6.93 1.33 16.84
N ARG A 80 5.93 2.23 16.90
CA ARG A 80 5.22 2.55 18.15
C ARG A 80 4.49 1.33 18.72
N ALA A 81 3.82 0.56 17.87
CA ALA A 81 3.16 -0.67 18.31
C ALA A 81 4.17 -1.70 18.82
N ALA A 82 5.28 -1.92 18.09
CA ALA A 82 6.35 -2.82 18.52
C ALA A 82 6.92 -2.42 19.89
N TYR A 83 7.18 -1.11 20.11
CA TYR A 83 7.63 -0.59 21.40
C TYR A 83 6.62 -0.88 22.53
N ARG A 84 5.32 -0.64 22.31
CA ARG A 84 4.27 -0.92 23.30
C ARG A 84 4.15 -2.40 23.63
N LEU A 85 4.25 -3.28 22.63
CA LEU A 85 4.21 -4.74 22.82
C LEU A 85 5.43 -5.22 23.62
N ASN A 86 6.63 -4.76 23.25
CA ASN A 86 7.85 -5.06 24.00
C ASN A 86 7.76 -4.56 25.46
N SER A 87 7.20 -3.37 25.69
CA SER A 87 6.99 -2.81 27.03
C SER A 87 6.03 -3.64 27.90
N LYS A 88 5.18 -4.46 27.28
CA LYS A 88 4.30 -5.43 27.95
C LYS A 88 4.95 -6.81 28.14
N GLY A 89 6.20 -6.99 27.70
CA GLY A 89 6.92 -8.26 27.75
C GLY A 89 6.64 -9.21 26.59
N GLU A 90 5.96 -8.75 25.53
CA GLU A 90 5.75 -9.57 24.33
C GLU A 90 7.01 -9.59 23.45
N SER A 91 7.25 -10.73 22.79
CA SER A 91 8.37 -10.94 21.87
C SER A 91 7.99 -11.91 20.74
N GLY A 92 8.79 -11.95 19.67
CA GLY A 92 8.56 -12.79 18.49
C GLY A 92 8.17 -11.98 17.25
N ALA A 93 8.16 -12.66 16.10
CA ALA A 93 7.76 -12.06 14.83
C ALA A 93 6.25 -11.82 14.78
N ARG A 94 5.84 -10.68 14.23
CA ARG A 94 4.45 -10.27 14.04
C ARG A 94 4.28 -9.68 12.64
N THR A 95 3.09 -9.80 12.10
CA THR A 95 2.65 -9.16 10.85
C THR A 95 1.59 -8.10 11.14
N VAL A 96 1.17 -7.35 10.12
CA VAL A 96 0.09 -6.35 10.26
C VAL A 96 -1.23 -6.95 10.77
N PHE A 97 -1.47 -8.25 10.56
CA PHE A 97 -2.66 -8.93 11.05
C PHE A 97 -2.68 -9.15 12.57
N ASP A 98 -1.51 -9.05 13.22
CA ASP A 98 -1.37 -9.25 14.67
C ASP A 98 -1.49 -7.93 15.46
N ILE A 99 -1.54 -6.78 14.77
CA ILE A 99 -1.40 -5.47 15.39
C ILE A 99 -2.74 -4.72 15.36
N ALA A 100 -3.35 -4.56 16.54
CA ALA A 100 -4.55 -3.75 16.66
C ALA A 100 -4.28 -2.27 16.29
N PRO A 101 -5.16 -1.60 15.51
CA PRO A 101 -4.95 -0.21 15.08
C PRO A 101 -4.71 0.79 16.24
N ALA A 102 -5.31 0.55 17.40
CA ALA A 102 -5.12 1.38 18.59
C ALA A 102 -3.65 1.46 19.06
N LEU A 103 -2.83 0.43 18.78
CA LEU A 103 -1.40 0.42 19.14
C LEU A 103 -0.57 1.35 18.25
N LEU A 104 -1.07 1.68 17.04
CA LEU A 104 -0.41 2.57 16.10
C LEU A 104 -0.57 4.05 16.50
N SER A 105 -1.63 4.38 17.23
CA SER A 105 -1.90 5.76 17.63
C SER A 105 -0.98 6.23 18.77
N PRO A 106 -0.55 7.50 18.78
CA PRO A 106 0.08 8.10 19.95
C PRO A 106 -0.93 8.38 21.08
N LYS A 107 -2.23 8.47 20.75
CA LYS A 107 -3.29 8.80 21.71
C LYS A 107 -3.49 7.68 22.74
N THR A 108 -4.09 8.06 23.87
CA THR A 108 -4.56 7.12 24.88
C THR A 108 -5.79 6.35 24.39
N GLY A 109 -6.09 5.23 25.04
CA GLY A 109 -7.30 4.47 24.72
C GLY A 109 -8.58 5.24 25.01
N GLU A 110 -8.57 6.15 25.99
CA GLU A 110 -9.71 7.03 26.29
C GLU A 110 -9.95 8.04 25.16
N GLU A 111 -8.92 8.75 24.71
CA GLU A 111 -9.03 9.70 23.61
C GLU A 111 -9.47 9.04 22.30
N LEU A 112 -8.98 7.83 22.01
CA LEU A 112 -9.43 7.07 20.84
C LEU A 112 -10.93 6.75 20.91
N ARG A 113 -11.43 6.35 22.08
CA ARG A 113 -12.87 6.09 22.28
C ARG A 113 -13.72 7.36 22.22
N ALA A 114 -13.19 8.50 22.67
CA ALA A 114 -13.94 9.74 22.69
C ALA A 114 -14.04 10.43 21.32
N HIS A 115 -13.06 10.19 20.42
CA HIS A 115 -12.91 10.97 19.20
C HIS A 115 -12.85 10.14 17.90
N CYS A 116 -12.78 8.81 17.98
CA CYS A 116 -12.58 7.94 16.82
C CYS A 116 -13.49 6.68 16.81
N LEU A 117 -14.42 6.58 17.76
CA LEU A 117 -15.46 5.54 17.87
C LEU A 117 -16.81 6.24 18.07
#